data_AF-W8P814-F1
#
_entry.id   AF-W8P814-F1
#
_cell.length_a   1.000
_cell.length_b   1.000
_cell.length_c   1.000
_cell.angle_alpha   90.00
_cell.angle_beta   90.00
_cell.angle_gamma   90.00
#
_symmetry.space_group_name_H-M   'P 1'
#
loop_
_entity.id
_entity.type
_entity.pdbx_description
1 polymer ?
#
loop_
_entity_poly.entity_id
_entity_poly.type
_entity_poly.pdbx_seq_one_letter_code
_entity_poly.pdbx_strand_id
1 'polypeptide(L)' 'MEELKEMERTYKKLLSAGLLTLLLGFALLIFKPLGKASLYIGLVVFALAFIPLELAKRTARRMAVIAFRGG' A
#
# COMPACT_ATOMS: atom_id res chain seq x y z
N MET A 1 -15.10 18.46 6.85
CA MET A 1 -15.68 17.09 6.99
C MET A 1 -15.63 16.31 5.67
N GLU A 2 -16.04 16.90 4.55
CA GLU A 2 -16.02 16.25 3.23
C GLU A 2 -14.61 15.93 2.73
N GLU A 3 -13.66 16.85 2.92
CA GLU A 3 -12.24 16.65 2.61
C GLU A 3 -11.61 15.46 3.38
N LEU A 4 -11.95 15.30 4.67
CA LEU A 4 -11.48 14.17 5.49
C LEU A 4 -12.02 12.83 4.97
N LYS A 5 -13.28 12.79 4.50
CA LYS A 5 -13.86 11.57 3.90
C LYS A 5 -13.15 11.21 2.58
N GLU A 6 -12.81 12.20 1.78
CA GLU A 6 -12.07 11.98 0.53
C GLU A 6 -10.65 11.47 0.79
N MET A 7 -9.97 12.04 1.78
CA MET A 7 -8.67 11.56 2.24
C MET A 7 -8.75 10.13 2.80
N GLU A 8 -9.78 9.80 3.57
CA GLU A 8 -10.00 8.45 4.10
C GLU A 8 -10.19 7.43 2.96
N ARG A 9 -11.01 7.78 1.95
CA ARG A 9 -11.23 6.94 0.77
C ARG A 9 -9.94 6.73 -0.02
N THR A 10 -9.14 7.78 -0.16
CA THR A 10 -7.83 7.73 -0.82
C THR A 10 -6.85 6.87 -0.04
N TYR A 11 -6.79 7.04 1.29
CA TYR A 11 -6.00 6.21 2.19
C TYR A 11 -6.37 4.72 2.04
N LYS A 12 -7.66 4.38 2.10
CA LYS A 12 -8.14 2.99 1.96
C LYS A 12 -7.76 2.39 0.61
N LYS A 13 -7.90 3.15 -0.49
CA LYS A 13 -7.51 2.70 -1.84
C LYS A 13 -6.01 2.43 -1.94
N LEU A 14 -5.17 3.33 -1.43
CA LEU A 14 -3.72 3.17 -1.45
C LEU A 14 -3.28 2.00 -0.56
N LEU A 15 -3.86 1.89 0.63
CA LEU A 15 -3.57 0.80 1.55
C LEU A 15 -3.96 -0.56 0.94
N SER A 16 -5.17 -0.68 0.38
CA SER A 16 -5.61 -1.93 -0.24
C SER A 16 -4.80 -2.28 -1.47
N ALA A 17 -4.45 -1.29 -2.31
CA ALA A 17 -3.57 -1.51 -3.46
C ALA A 17 -2.21 -2.06 -3.02
N GLY A 18 -1.57 -1.44 -2.02
CA GLY A 18 -0.30 -1.91 -1.48
C GLY A 18 -0.38 -3.32 -0.88
N LEU A 19 -1.43 -3.60 -0.09
CA LEU A 19 -1.65 -4.93 0.47
C LEU A 19 -1.89 -6.00 -0.60
N LEU A 20 -2.66 -5.69 -1.65
CA LEU A 20 -2.86 -6.61 -2.78
C LEU A 20 -1.54 -6.87 -3.51
N THR A 21 -0.73 -5.85 -3.74
CA THR A 21 0.60 -6.04 -4.35
C THR A 21 1.50 -6.91 -3.47
N LEU A 22 1.48 -6.73 -2.15
CA LEU A 22 2.20 -7.62 -1.22
C LEU A 22 1.71 -9.06 -1.31
N LEU A 23 0.39 -9.28 -1.33
CA LEU A 23 -0.20 -10.62 -1.47
C LEU A 23 0.22 -11.28 -2.78
N LEU A 24 0.25 -10.54 -3.89
CA LEU A 24 0.76 -11.04 -5.16
C LEU A 24 2.24 -11.39 -5.09
N GLY A 25 3.05 -10.57 -4.42
CA GLY A 25 4.46 -10.85 -4.16
C GLY A 25 4.66 -12.15 -3.37
N PHE A 26 3.89 -12.35 -2.30
CA PHE A 26 3.91 -13.59 -1.54
C PHE A 26 3.43 -14.79 -2.35
N ALA A 27 2.34 -14.67 -3.10
CA ALA A 27 1.84 -15.73 -3.96
C ALA A 27 2.90 -16.18 -4.97
N LEU A 28 3.62 -15.24 -5.59
CA LEU A 28 4.74 -15.55 -6.49
C LEU A 28 5.86 -16.34 -5.80
N LEU A 29 6.20 -16.00 -4.56
CA LEU A 29 7.25 -16.70 -3.80
C LEU A 29 6.81 -18.09 -3.30
N ILE A 30 5.52 -18.26 -2.98
CA ILE A 30 4.96 -19.52 -2.49
C ILE A 30 4.80 -20.51 -3.64
N PHE A 31 4.10 -20.12 -4.70
CA PHE A 31 3.78 -21.01 -5.82
C PHE A 31 4.96 -21.18 -6.79
N LYS A 32 5.92 -20.25 -6.79
CA LYS A 32 7.11 -20.25 -7.66
C LYS A 32 6.81 -20.63 -9.12
N PRO A 33 5.83 -19.98 -9.79
CA PRO A 33 5.42 -20.34 -11.14
C PRO A 33 6.55 -20.20 -12.19
N LEU A 34 7.61 -19.47 -11.84
CA LEU A 34 8.77 -19.19 -12.70
C LEU A 34 10.07 -19.77 -12.09
N GLY A 35 9.97 -20.71 -11.15
CA GLY A 35 11.11 -21.33 -10.49
C GLY A 35 11.98 -20.33 -9.72
N LYS A 36 13.29 -20.31 -9.99
CA LYS A 36 14.25 -19.38 -9.33
C LYS A 36 13.97 -17.91 -9.67
N ALA A 37 13.40 -17.62 -10.84
CA ALA A 37 13.09 -16.26 -11.26
C ALA A 37 11.98 -15.62 -10.40
N SER A 38 11.10 -16.42 -9.81
CA SER A 38 10.05 -15.94 -8.90
C SER A 38 10.62 -15.19 -7.69
N LEU A 39 11.84 -15.48 -7.26
CA LEU A 39 12.50 -14.75 -6.17
C LEU A 39 12.78 -13.29 -6.57
N TYR A 40 13.40 -13.09 -7.74
CA TYR A 40 13.75 -11.76 -8.24
C TYR A 40 12.50 -10.95 -8.58
N ILE A 41 11.51 -11.58 -9.22
CA ILE A 41 10.23 -10.92 -9.53
C ILE A 41 9.49 -10.59 -8.25
N GLY A 42 9.46 -11.52 -7.27
CA GLY A 42 8.88 -11.27 -5.95
C GLY A 42 9.51 -10.06 -5.27
N LEU A 43 10.85 -9.96 -5.27
CA LEU A 43 11.57 -8.82 -4.71
C LEU A 43 11.16 -7.48 -5.36
N VAL A 44 11.06 -7.45 -6.69
CA VAL A 44 10.60 -6.26 -7.42
C VAL A 44 9.15 -5.92 -7.06
N VAL A 45 8.27 -6.91 -7.01
CA VAL A 45 6.86 -6.72 -6.62
C VAL A 45 6.75 -6.19 -5.19
N PHE A 46 7.55 -6.71 -4.25
CA PHE A 46 7.61 -6.19 -2.89
C PHE A 46 8.06 -4.74 -2.87
N ALA A 47 9.13 -4.38 -3.59
CA ALA A 47 9.61 -3.01 -3.70
C ALA A 47 8.52 -2.07 -4.26
N LEU A 48 7.78 -2.51 -5.28
CA LEU A 48 6.68 -1.73 -5.85
C LEU A 48 5.51 -1.55 -4.88
N ALA A 49 5.23 -2.53 -4.02
CA ALA A 49 4.17 -2.43 -3.02
C ALA A 49 4.43 -1.30 -2.01
N PHE A 50 5.69 -0.92 -1.76
CA PHE A 50 6.01 0.21 -0.88
C PHE A 50 5.50 1.55 -1.41
N ILE A 51 5.35 1.72 -2.73
CA ILE A 51 4.90 2.99 -3.33
C ILE A 51 3.51 3.38 -2.79
N PRO A 52 2.45 2.58 -3.00
CA PRO A 52 1.14 2.91 -2.48
C PRO A 52 1.08 2.90 -0.94
N LEU A 53 1.85 2.05 -0.25
CA LEU A 53 1.88 2.00 1.22
C LEU A 53 2.49 3.28 1.84
N GLU A 54 3.58 3.79 1.27
CA GLU A 54 4.20 5.02 1.74
C GLU A 54 3.30 6.23 1.46
N LEU A 55 2.58 6.24 0.33
CA LEU A 55 1.55 7.24 0.05
C LEU A 55 0.39 7.14 1.06
N ALA A 56 -0.09 5.93 1.36
CA ALA A 56 -1.13 5.72 2.37
C ALA A 56 -0.69 6.26 3.74
N LYS A 57 0.55 5.97 4.16
CA LYS A 57 1.14 6.47 5.40
C LYS A 57 1.22 8.00 5.43
N ARG A 58 1.60 8.65 4.32
CA ARG A 58 1.60 10.11 4.19
C ARG A 58 0.18 10.69 4.34
N THR A 59 -0.81 10.07 3.70
CA THR A 59 -2.22 10.48 3.81
C THR A 59 -2.74 10.32 5.24
N ALA A 60 -2.44 9.19 5.90
CA ALA A 60 -2.81 8.97 7.29
C ALA A 60 -2.22 10.02 8.24
N ARG A 61 -0.95 10.39 8.06
CA ARG A 61 -0.30 11.46 8.83
C ARG A 61 -0.98 12.82 8.62
N ARG A 62 -1.31 13.17 7.37
CA ARG A 62 -2.04 14.41 7.07
C ARG A 62 -3.43 14.43 7.71
N MET A 63 -4.18 13.33 7.60
CA MET A 63 -5.49 13.19 8.25
C MET A 63 -5.40 13.37 9.77
N ALA A 64 -4.41 12.74 10.41
CA ALA A 64 -4.18 12.89 11.84
C ALA A 64 -3.92 14.36 12.23
N VAL A 65 -3.04 15.06 11.50
CA VAL A 65 -2.74 16.49 11.78
C VAL A 65 -3.99 17.36 11.62
N ILE A 66 -4.81 17.14 10.59
CA ILE A 66 -6.05 17.91 10.38
C ILE A 66 -7.05 17.63 11.51
N ALA A 67 -7.22 16.37 11.91
CA ALA A 67 -8.10 15.99 13.01
C ALA A 67 -7.65 16.62 14.35
N PHE A 68 -6.34 16.69 14.61
CA PHE A 68 -5.79 17.33 15.81
C PHE A 68 -5.82 18.87 15.78
N ARG A 69 -5.79 19.50 14.59
CA ARG A 69 -5.85 20.97 14.46
C ARG A 69 -7.26 21.54 14.41
N GLY A 70 -8.25 20.73 14.03
CA GLY A 70 -9.65 21.13 13.93
C GLY A 70 -10.55 20.62 15.06
N GLY A 71 -9.95 20.02 16.11
CA GLY A 71 -10.62 19.55 17.32
C GLY A 71 -10.42 20.49 18.50
#